data_AF-A0A3M2EKE7-F1
#
_entry.id   AF-A0A3M2EKE7-F1
#
_cell.length_a   1.000
_cell.length_b   1.000
_cell.length_c   1.000
_cell.angle_alpha   90.00
_cell.angle_beta   90.00
_cell.angle_gamma   90.00
#
_symmetry.space_group_name_H-M   'P 1'
#
loop_
_entity.id
_entity.type
_entity.pdbx_description
1 polymer ?
#
loop_
_entity_poly.entity_id
_entity_poly.type
_entity_poly.pdbx_seq_one_letter_code
_entity_poly.pdbx_strand_id
1 'polypeptide(L)'
;MQRPLPERKSRRDPFAPRANPGLLWDKFFDGWDKNEDPKQGRSGNRSDAGRRDGSGEVFSEPAGGPAKQAWIGKFARPVGEGDALEAAGARVQRLVRALGGRCEDHITTAPFVTGTGLEHPVENGFAWHHTLGVPYLPASMVKGLVRAWAEHWLKHDAAEISRIFGGAADAEGVGSVIVFDALPVAQVRLMSEVLTPHDGGWRQGNAPAPSDWHSPVPIPFLVVAPGAQFRFAVAPRPGAGTGREDVALFMGWLKEALDWIGAGAKTAVGFGRFLDDEALRSLEKDMEASRKAEEKARAEAEWNAPPKAGDKMHHDEWGVVEVRCIEGKNAIVYSLDEAQETKLPLSELKRP
;
A
#
# COMPACT_ATOMS: atom_id res chain seq x y z
N MET A 1 -48.51 22.30 21.81
CA MET A 1 -48.23 21.97 20.39
C MET A 1 -46.77 21.57 20.25
N GLN A 2 -46.47 20.28 20.21
CA GLN A 2 -45.14 19.81 19.81
C GLN A 2 -45.03 19.99 18.28
N ARG A 3 -44.00 20.71 17.81
CA ARG A 3 -43.72 20.79 16.38
C ARG A 3 -43.36 19.38 15.90
N PRO A 4 -43.96 18.87 14.81
CA PRO A 4 -43.56 17.58 14.25
C PRO A 4 -42.07 17.65 13.89
N LEU A 5 -41.33 16.60 14.25
CA LEU A 5 -39.94 16.45 13.81
C LEU A 5 -39.91 16.51 12.27
N PRO A 6 -38.95 17.23 11.67
CA PRO A 6 -38.85 17.29 10.22
C PRO A 6 -38.78 15.88 9.64
N GLU A 7 -39.55 15.63 8.57
CA GLU A 7 -39.51 14.36 7.86
C GLU A 7 -38.06 13.98 7.59
N ARG A 8 -37.72 12.76 7.99
CA ARG A 8 -36.37 12.21 7.85
C ARG A 8 -36.11 12.12 6.34
N LYS A 9 -35.42 13.13 5.78
CA LYS A 9 -34.95 13.12 4.39
C LYS A 9 -34.39 11.73 4.11
N SER A 10 -34.79 11.13 2.97
CA SER A 10 -34.33 9.82 2.52
C SER A 10 -32.85 9.65 2.87
N ARG A 11 -32.49 8.61 3.64
CA ARG A 11 -31.11 8.34 4.04
C ARG A 11 -30.25 8.39 2.77
N ARG A 12 -29.39 9.42 2.66
CA ARG A 12 -28.40 9.48 1.59
C ARG A 12 -27.48 8.27 1.77
N ASP A 13 -27.12 7.63 0.67
CA ASP A 13 -26.17 6.53 0.70
C ASP A 13 -24.86 7.01 1.35
N PRO A 14 -24.46 6.46 2.51
CA PRO A 14 -23.20 6.81 3.16
C PRO A 14 -21.99 6.47 2.27
N PHE A 15 -22.15 5.55 1.32
CA PHE A 15 -21.13 5.20 0.35
C PHE A 15 -21.35 5.89 -1.02
N ALA A 16 -22.06 7.02 -1.06
CA ALA A 16 -22.11 7.85 -2.27
C ALA A 16 -20.71 8.39 -2.64
N PRO A 17 -20.45 8.75 -3.91
CA PRO A 17 -19.17 9.30 -4.35
C PRO A 17 -18.74 10.61 -3.66
N ARG A 18 -19.70 11.44 -3.23
CA ARG A 18 -19.44 12.71 -2.50
C ARG A 18 -19.51 12.57 -0.99
N ALA A 19 -19.62 11.35 -0.46
CA ALA A 19 -19.62 11.13 0.97
C ALA A 19 -18.21 11.28 1.55
N ASN A 20 -18.12 11.63 2.84
CA ASN A 20 -16.86 11.65 3.57
C ASN A 20 -16.65 10.29 4.25
N PRO A 21 -15.84 9.38 3.67
CA PRO A 21 -15.62 8.05 4.24
C PRO A 21 -14.89 8.09 5.59
N GLY A 22 -14.07 9.11 5.86
CA GLY A 22 -13.40 9.27 7.15
C GLY A 22 -14.38 9.48 8.30
N LEU A 23 -15.49 10.18 8.08
CA LEU A 23 -16.55 10.28 9.10
C LEU A 23 -17.22 8.94 9.39
N LEU A 24 -17.42 8.11 8.36
CA LEU A 24 -17.98 6.77 8.55
C LEU A 24 -17.02 5.84 9.28
N TRP A 25 -15.74 5.92 8.94
CA TRP A 25 -14.68 5.17 9.58
C TRP A 25 -14.54 5.58 11.06
N ASP A 26 -14.24 6.86 11.34
CA ASP A 26 -13.87 7.28 12.69
C ASP A 26 -15.06 7.59 13.63
N LYS A 27 -16.22 8.01 13.09
CA LYS A 27 -17.31 8.58 13.90
C LYS A 27 -18.62 7.82 13.83
N PHE A 28 -18.91 7.17 12.70
CA PHE A 28 -20.18 6.48 12.47
C PHE A 28 -19.99 5.01 12.13
N PHE A 29 -19.00 4.36 12.77
CA PHE A 29 -18.75 2.94 12.61
C PHE A 29 -20.03 2.13 12.85
N ASP A 30 -20.50 1.45 11.80
CA ASP A 30 -21.72 0.64 11.81
C ASP A 30 -21.43 -0.86 11.59
N GLY A 31 -20.16 -1.25 11.59
CA GLY A 31 -19.73 -2.63 11.32
C GLY A 31 -20.19 -3.66 12.36
N TRP A 32 -20.79 -3.23 13.46
CA TRP A 32 -21.43 -4.08 14.47
C TRP A 32 -22.96 -4.15 14.34
N ASP A 33 -23.56 -3.66 13.24
CA ASP A 33 -25.02 -3.61 13.14
C ASP A 33 -25.63 -5.01 13.29
N LYS A 34 -26.46 -5.16 14.33
CA LYS A 34 -26.94 -6.42 14.92
C LYS A 34 -27.92 -7.20 14.05
N ASN A 35 -28.05 -6.81 12.78
CA ASN A 35 -29.07 -7.34 11.88
C ASN A 35 -28.64 -8.62 11.16
N GLU A 36 -27.40 -9.08 11.34
CA GLU A 36 -26.94 -10.40 10.86
C GLU A 36 -26.93 -11.48 11.95
N ASP A 37 -27.30 -11.14 13.19
CA ASP A 37 -27.42 -12.11 14.28
C ASP A 37 -28.91 -12.41 14.56
N PRO A 38 -29.45 -13.60 14.22
CA PRO A 38 -30.89 -13.87 14.21
C PRO A 38 -31.59 -13.83 15.59
N LYS A 39 -30.90 -13.47 16.67
CA LYS A 39 -31.38 -13.71 18.04
C LYS A 39 -31.54 -12.49 18.95
N GLN A 40 -31.24 -11.25 18.54
CA GLN A 40 -31.37 -10.12 19.48
C GLN A 40 -32.08 -8.90 18.92
N GLY A 41 -33.40 -9.05 18.70
CA GLY A 41 -34.32 -7.93 18.81
C GLY A 41 -34.62 -7.61 20.27
N ARG A 42 -34.04 -6.54 20.82
CA ARG A 42 -34.71 -5.63 21.78
C ARG A 42 -33.84 -4.45 22.18
N SER A 43 -34.45 -3.28 22.14
CA SER A 43 -33.89 -1.99 22.52
C SER A 43 -33.43 -1.94 23.98
N GLY A 44 -32.41 -1.15 24.27
CA GLY A 44 -32.11 -0.76 25.64
C GLY A 44 -30.90 0.15 25.76
N ASN A 45 -31.13 1.42 26.05
CA ASN A 45 -30.15 2.33 26.66
C ASN A 45 -29.48 1.65 27.87
N ARG A 46 -28.16 1.81 28.04
CA ARG A 46 -27.50 2.24 29.30
C ARG A 46 -25.98 2.28 29.16
N SER A 47 -25.46 3.43 29.62
CA SER A 47 -24.19 3.67 30.29
C SER A 47 -23.25 2.48 30.53
N ASP A 48 -22.03 2.68 30.05
CA ASP A 48 -20.77 2.35 30.70
C ASP A 48 -20.88 2.02 32.20
N ALA A 49 -20.69 0.74 32.55
CA ALA A 49 -20.30 0.25 33.87
C ALA A 49 -20.02 -1.25 33.73
N GLY A 50 -18.77 -1.64 33.99
CA GLY A 50 -18.33 -3.02 33.91
C GLY A 50 -19.24 -3.99 34.65
N ARG A 51 -19.57 -5.10 33.99
CA ARG A 51 -20.12 -6.31 34.62
C ARG A 51 -19.50 -7.53 33.97
N ARG A 52 -18.71 -8.23 34.77
CA ARG A 52 -18.50 -9.68 34.66
C ARG A 52 -19.85 -10.35 34.86
N ASP A 53 -20.25 -11.24 33.96
CA ASP A 53 -21.32 -12.19 34.21
C ASP A 53 -20.77 -13.50 34.79
N GLY A 54 -21.59 -14.14 35.61
CA GLY A 54 -21.23 -15.24 36.50
C GLY A 54 -21.13 -16.61 35.82
N SER A 55 -20.60 -16.69 34.60
CA SER A 55 -20.28 -17.97 33.93
C SER A 55 -18.79 -18.18 33.67
N GLY A 56 -17.92 -17.20 33.96
CA GLY A 56 -16.48 -17.37 33.80
C GLY A 56 -16.01 -17.53 32.34
N GLU A 57 -16.88 -17.29 31.36
CA GLU A 57 -16.48 -17.24 29.96
C GLU A 57 -16.11 -15.81 29.59
N VAL A 58 -14.86 -15.66 29.13
CA VAL A 58 -14.34 -14.45 28.51
C VAL A 58 -15.22 -14.09 27.32
N PHE A 59 -15.51 -12.80 27.15
CA PHE A 59 -16.07 -12.21 25.93
C PHE A 59 -15.43 -12.90 24.70
N SER A 60 -16.19 -13.74 24.01
CA SER A 60 -15.75 -14.27 22.72
C SER A 60 -15.85 -13.14 21.71
N GLU A 61 -14.70 -12.73 21.18
CA GLU A 61 -14.58 -11.83 20.04
C GLU A 61 -15.49 -12.30 18.89
N PRO A 62 -16.26 -11.42 18.23
CA PRO A 62 -16.75 -11.75 16.90
C PRO A 62 -15.57 -11.66 15.93
N ALA A 63 -14.92 -12.82 15.76
CA ALA A 63 -14.24 -13.32 14.57
C ALA A 63 -13.53 -12.28 13.67
N GLY A 64 -12.20 -12.24 13.77
CA GLY A 64 -11.36 -11.96 12.59
C GLY A 64 -11.78 -12.92 11.47
N GLY A 65 -12.54 -12.42 10.48
CA GLY A 65 -13.23 -13.27 9.50
C GLY A 65 -13.82 -12.50 8.31
N PRO A 66 -14.63 -13.19 7.46
CA PRO A 66 -15.17 -12.65 6.21
C PRO A 66 -16.00 -11.37 6.36
N ALA A 67 -16.70 -11.19 7.49
CA ALA A 67 -17.53 -10.02 7.75
C ALA A 67 -16.70 -8.73 7.91
N LYS A 68 -15.58 -8.80 8.64
CA LYS A 68 -14.62 -7.69 8.79
C LYS A 68 -14.06 -7.28 7.43
N GLN A 69 -13.64 -8.27 6.64
CA GLN A 69 -13.15 -8.03 5.27
C GLN A 69 -14.23 -7.44 4.36
N ALA A 70 -15.47 -7.93 4.43
CA ALA A 70 -16.59 -7.39 3.67
C ALA A 70 -16.91 -5.94 4.05
N TRP A 71 -16.84 -5.60 5.35
CA TRP A 71 -17.06 -4.22 5.82
C TRP A 71 -15.95 -3.28 5.34
N ILE A 72 -14.68 -3.66 5.49
CA ILE A 72 -13.54 -2.89 4.95
C ILE A 72 -13.66 -2.77 3.41
N GLY A 73 -14.13 -3.82 2.74
CA GLY A 73 -14.38 -3.86 1.30
C GLY A 73 -15.35 -2.78 0.81
N LYS A 74 -16.28 -2.28 1.65
CA LYS A 74 -17.16 -1.16 1.29
C LYS A 74 -16.39 0.14 1.03
N PHE A 75 -15.17 0.25 1.56
CA PHE A 75 -14.29 1.39 1.35
C PHE A 75 -13.36 1.21 0.14
N ALA A 76 -13.30 0.03 -0.48
CA ALA A 76 -12.41 -0.28 -1.61
C ALA A 76 -12.85 0.40 -2.93
N ARG A 77 -12.78 1.74 -2.96
CA ARG A 77 -13.25 2.60 -4.04
C ARG A 77 -12.44 3.90 -4.08
N PRO A 78 -12.54 4.70 -5.16
CA PRO A 78 -12.04 6.06 -5.17
C PRO A 78 -12.75 6.92 -4.12
N VAL A 79 -11.99 7.70 -3.37
CA VAL A 79 -12.48 8.61 -2.33
C VAL A 79 -11.90 10.01 -2.51
N GLY A 80 -12.62 11.00 -1.97
CA GLY A 80 -12.31 12.42 -2.09
C GLY A 80 -13.03 13.08 -3.25
N GLU A 81 -13.41 14.34 -3.05
CA GLU A 81 -14.05 15.15 -4.08
C GLU A 81 -12.98 15.94 -4.86
N GLY A 82 -12.91 15.73 -6.17
CA GLY A 82 -11.85 16.28 -7.03
C GLY A 82 -11.67 17.80 -6.86
N ASP A 83 -12.75 18.57 -7.04
CA ASP A 83 -12.74 20.03 -6.91
C ASP A 83 -12.27 20.48 -5.51
N ALA A 84 -12.64 19.75 -4.45
CA ALA A 84 -12.26 20.09 -3.08
C ALA A 84 -10.77 19.81 -2.82
N LEU A 85 -10.25 18.71 -3.37
CA LEU A 85 -8.83 18.34 -3.31
C LEU A 85 -7.97 19.31 -4.10
N GLU A 86 -8.37 19.65 -5.33
CA GLU A 86 -7.68 20.64 -6.15
C GLU A 86 -7.65 21.99 -5.46
N ALA A 87 -8.80 22.46 -4.95
CA ALA A 87 -8.88 23.72 -4.22
C ALA A 87 -8.02 23.72 -2.94
N ALA A 88 -7.95 22.60 -2.22
CA ALA A 88 -7.09 22.45 -1.04
C ALA A 88 -5.60 22.48 -1.42
N GLY A 89 -5.20 21.69 -2.41
CA GLY A 89 -3.84 21.67 -2.92
C GLY A 89 -3.37 23.03 -3.44
N ALA A 90 -4.26 23.77 -4.12
CA ALA A 90 -3.97 25.12 -4.60
C ALA A 90 -3.85 26.14 -3.45
N ARG A 91 -4.65 26.03 -2.38
CA ARG A 91 -4.52 26.88 -1.18
C ARG A 91 -3.17 26.68 -0.49
N VAL A 92 -2.79 25.41 -0.26
CA VAL A 92 -1.49 25.06 0.36
C VAL A 92 -0.34 25.58 -0.51
N GLN A 93 -0.39 25.36 -1.82
CA GLN A 93 0.65 25.83 -2.73
C GLN A 93 0.78 27.36 -2.74
N ARG A 94 -0.33 28.11 -2.70
CA ARG A 94 -0.29 29.58 -2.59
C ARG A 94 0.34 30.05 -1.28
N LEU A 95 -0.05 29.44 -0.16
CA LEU A 95 0.52 29.75 1.15
C LEU A 95 2.03 29.49 1.18
N VAL A 96 2.45 28.31 0.72
CA VAL A 96 3.86 27.89 0.72
C VAL A 96 4.69 28.79 -0.18
N ARG A 97 4.20 29.15 -1.37
CA ARG A 97 4.87 30.11 -2.26
C ARG A 97 4.99 31.49 -1.62
N ALA A 98 3.95 31.97 -0.95
CA ALA A 98 3.99 33.27 -0.25
C ALA A 98 5.02 33.29 0.88
N LEU A 99 5.28 32.14 1.50
CA LEU A 99 6.34 31.95 2.50
C LEU A 99 7.73 31.70 1.89
N GLY A 100 7.87 31.65 0.57
CA GLY A 100 9.14 31.33 -0.10
C GLY A 100 9.55 29.85 0.00
N GLY A 101 8.59 28.96 0.22
CA GLY A 101 8.77 27.51 0.33
C GLY A 101 8.65 26.77 -1.01
N ARG A 102 8.60 25.44 -0.91
CA ARG A 102 8.51 24.50 -2.05
C ARG A 102 7.40 23.47 -1.85
N CYS A 103 6.79 23.05 -2.96
CA CYS A 103 5.88 21.91 -3.01
C CYS A 103 6.39 20.93 -4.05
N GLU A 104 6.38 19.64 -3.74
CA GLU A 104 6.65 18.55 -4.69
C GLU A 104 5.61 17.47 -4.52
N ASP A 105 5.19 16.91 -5.65
CA ASP A 105 4.19 15.86 -5.69
C ASP A 105 4.89 14.53 -5.93
N HIS A 106 4.57 13.52 -5.10
CA HIS A 106 5.15 12.18 -5.17
C HIS A 106 4.03 11.13 -5.24
N ILE A 107 4.26 10.06 -5.98
CA ILE A 107 3.28 9.01 -6.30
C ILE A 107 3.62 7.74 -5.51
N THR A 108 2.62 7.13 -4.87
CA THR A 108 2.80 5.84 -4.21
C THR A 108 3.08 4.74 -5.23
N THR A 109 4.18 4.00 -5.08
CA THR A 109 4.50 2.83 -5.92
C THR A 109 4.08 1.51 -5.29
N ALA A 110 3.84 1.52 -3.98
CA ALA A 110 3.38 0.39 -3.19
C ALA A 110 2.13 0.76 -2.38
N PRO A 111 1.41 -0.21 -1.80
CA PRO A 111 0.29 0.07 -0.91
C PRO A 111 0.73 0.99 0.24
N PHE A 112 -0.02 2.05 0.48
CA PHE A 112 0.32 3.04 1.50
C PHE A 112 -0.70 3.00 2.64
N VAL A 113 -0.21 2.99 3.88
CA VAL A 113 -1.06 2.95 5.06
C VAL A 113 -0.57 3.96 6.09
N THR A 114 -1.51 4.71 6.66
CA THR A 114 -1.25 5.81 7.58
C THR A 114 -2.16 5.67 8.80
N GLY A 115 -1.67 5.99 9.99
CA GLY A 115 -2.48 5.99 11.21
C GLY A 115 -2.87 4.60 11.75
N THR A 116 -2.10 3.54 11.45
CA THR A 116 -2.39 2.18 11.97
C THR A 116 -2.39 2.08 13.49
N GLY A 117 -1.72 3.01 14.18
CA GLY A 117 -1.71 3.11 15.64
C GLY A 117 -2.92 3.82 16.24
N LEU A 118 -3.84 4.33 15.41
CA LEU A 118 -5.10 4.90 15.90
C LEU A 118 -6.02 3.76 16.34
N GLU A 119 -6.67 3.93 17.49
CA GLU A 119 -7.65 2.97 17.99
C GLU A 119 -8.87 2.94 17.06
N HIS A 120 -9.27 1.74 16.65
CA HIS A 120 -10.44 1.55 15.81
C HIS A 120 -11.05 0.16 16.03
N PRO A 121 -12.38 -0.02 15.93
CA PRO A 121 -13.02 -1.33 16.14
C PRO A 121 -12.54 -2.47 15.21
N VAL A 122 -11.94 -2.14 14.06
CA VAL A 122 -11.32 -3.14 13.16
C VAL A 122 -9.85 -3.43 13.49
N GLU A 123 -9.40 -3.04 14.69
CA GLU A 123 -8.04 -3.14 15.25
C GLU A 123 -6.98 -2.28 14.56
N ASN A 124 -7.16 -1.92 13.29
CA ASN A 124 -6.26 -1.05 12.54
C ASN A 124 -6.97 0.27 12.26
N GLY A 125 -6.49 1.34 12.88
CA GLY A 125 -6.92 2.69 12.55
C GLY A 125 -6.40 3.17 11.21
N PHE A 126 -6.89 4.33 10.79
CA PHE A 126 -6.52 4.93 9.52
C PHE A 126 -6.59 6.45 9.62
N ALA A 127 -5.57 7.18 9.14
CA ALA A 127 -5.56 8.64 9.27
C ALA A 127 -6.36 9.32 8.15
N TRP A 128 -7.51 9.90 8.52
CA TRP A 128 -8.38 10.62 7.60
C TRP A 128 -8.28 12.14 7.75
N HIS A 129 -8.23 12.85 6.63
CA HIS A 129 -8.35 14.30 6.62
C HIS A 129 -9.80 14.68 6.91
N HIS A 130 -10.02 15.34 8.05
CA HIS A 130 -11.34 15.57 8.65
C HIS A 130 -12.39 16.18 7.70
N THR A 131 -12.00 17.13 6.84
CA THR A 131 -12.92 17.80 5.90
C THR A 131 -12.89 17.25 4.49
N LEU A 132 -11.81 16.59 4.07
CA LEU A 132 -11.63 16.16 2.69
C LEU A 132 -12.05 14.69 2.51
N GLY A 133 -12.16 13.92 3.60
CA GLY A 133 -12.55 12.53 3.55
C GLY A 133 -11.57 11.66 2.77
N VAL A 134 -10.28 12.01 2.83
CA VAL A 134 -9.20 11.27 2.16
C VAL A 134 -8.11 10.88 3.16
N PRO A 135 -7.38 9.79 2.90
CA PRO A 135 -6.13 9.50 3.59
C PRO A 135 -5.16 10.68 3.48
N TYR A 136 -4.40 10.96 4.55
CA TYR A 136 -3.33 11.94 4.50
C TYR A 136 -2.13 11.51 5.35
N LEU A 137 -0.98 12.13 5.10
CA LEU A 137 0.20 11.96 5.93
C LEU A 137 0.40 13.23 6.77
N PRO A 138 0.25 13.17 8.10
CA PRO A 138 0.46 14.32 8.98
C PRO A 138 1.87 14.89 8.86
N ALA A 139 1.98 16.21 8.99
CA ALA A 139 3.23 16.97 8.96
C ALA A 139 4.26 16.44 9.95
N SER A 140 3.82 15.99 11.12
CA SER A 140 4.69 15.39 12.15
C SER A 140 5.31 14.08 11.68
N MET A 141 4.57 13.24 10.93
CA MET A 141 5.11 12.02 10.33
C MET A 141 6.12 12.34 9.23
N VAL A 142 5.82 13.33 8.37
CA VAL A 142 6.76 13.80 7.35
C VAL A 142 8.04 14.33 8.01
N LYS A 143 7.92 15.19 9.02
CA LYS A 143 9.06 15.74 9.76
C LYS A 143 9.87 14.64 10.44
N GLY A 144 9.21 13.67 11.08
CA GLY A 144 9.87 12.54 11.73
C GLY A 144 10.61 11.64 10.76
N LEU A 145 10.01 11.34 9.61
CA LEU A 145 10.61 10.57 8.52
C LEU A 145 11.93 11.19 8.06
N VAL A 146 11.88 12.48 7.70
CA VAL A 146 13.06 13.18 7.15
C VAL A 146 14.13 13.36 8.23
N ARG A 147 13.75 13.61 9.49
CA ARG A 147 14.70 13.67 10.60
C ARG A 147 15.42 12.34 10.78
N ALA A 148 14.66 11.24 10.84
CA ALA A 148 15.23 9.90 11.00
C ALA A 148 16.14 9.54 9.83
N TRP A 149 15.75 9.87 8.59
CA TRP A 149 16.60 9.70 7.40
C TRP A 149 17.94 10.42 7.53
N ALA A 150 17.90 11.71 7.88
CA ALA A 150 19.10 12.52 8.04
C ALA A 150 20.01 12.01 9.19
N GLU A 151 19.42 11.64 10.33
CA GLU A 151 20.16 11.18 11.52
C GLU A 151 20.76 9.77 11.35
N HIS A 152 20.00 8.81 10.82
CA HIS A 152 20.38 7.40 10.87
C HIS A 152 20.93 6.84 9.55
N TRP A 153 20.42 7.29 8.41
CA TRP A 153 20.85 6.79 7.10
C TRP A 153 21.95 7.66 6.49
N LEU A 154 21.72 8.97 6.40
CA LEU A 154 22.73 9.90 5.89
C LEU A 154 23.83 10.16 6.91
N LYS A 155 23.51 10.07 8.21
CA LYS A 155 24.41 10.48 9.31
C LYS A 155 24.93 11.89 9.07
N HIS A 156 24.02 12.79 8.67
CA HIS A 156 24.34 14.15 8.31
C HIS A 156 24.87 14.93 9.52
N ASP A 157 25.50 16.08 9.27
CA ASP A 157 25.97 16.97 10.32
C ASP A 157 24.86 17.29 11.36
N ALA A 158 25.17 17.04 12.63
CA ALA A 158 24.21 17.15 13.72
C ALA A 158 23.78 18.60 13.99
N ALA A 159 24.63 19.58 13.70
CA ALA A 159 24.29 20.99 13.86
C ALA A 159 23.27 21.42 12.80
N GLU A 160 23.40 20.94 11.56
CA GLU A 160 22.41 21.18 10.50
C GLU A 160 21.07 20.49 10.77
N ILE A 161 21.09 19.24 11.23
CA ILE A 161 19.87 18.54 11.65
C ILE A 161 19.17 19.31 12.78
N SER A 162 19.91 19.68 13.84
CA SER A 162 19.36 20.44 14.96
C SER A 162 18.79 21.80 14.52
N ARG A 163 19.46 22.47 13.58
CA ARG A 163 19.01 23.74 13.00
C ARG A 163 17.73 23.61 12.19
N ILE A 164 17.59 22.56 11.37
CA ILE A 164 16.42 22.32 10.52
C ILE A 164 15.21 21.88 11.33
N PHE A 165 15.39 20.91 12.23
CA PHE A 165 14.29 20.30 12.97
C PHE A 165 13.99 21.00 14.29
N GLY A 166 14.97 21.68 14.87
CA GLY A 166 14.95 22.26 16.21
C GLY A 166 15.37 21.22 17.25
N GLY A 167 16.44 21.53 17.99
CA GLY A 167 16.87 20.85 19.23
C GLY A 167 17.24 19.36 19.10
N ALA A 168 18.45 19.00 19.55
CA ALA A 168 18.66 17.67 20.13
C ALA A 168 17.98 17.61 21.51
N ALA A 169 17.85 16.42 22.08
CA ALA A 169 17.06 16.14 23.31
C ALA A 169 17.28 17.12 24.49
N ASP A 170 18.42 17.82 24.54
CA ASP A 170 18.80 18.71 25.66
C ASP A 170 19.08 20.18 25.26
N ALA A 171 18.79 20.59 24.02
CA ALA A 171 19.04 21.96 23.54
C ALA A 171 17.75 22.65 23.06
N GLU A 172 17.41 23.79 23.67
CA GLU A 172 16.27 24.62 23.23
C GLU A 172 16.54 25.17 21.82
N GLY A 173 15.62 24.90 20.89
CA GLY A 173 15.72 25.43 19.54
C GLY A 173 14.47 25.14 18.70
N VAL A 174 14.00 26.16 17.98
CA VAL A 174 12.91 26.02 17.01
C VAL A 174 13.51 25.82 15.62
N GLY A 175 13.12 24.74 14.95
CA GLY A 175 13.60 24.41 13.60
C GLY A 175 13.39 25.51 12.57
N SER A 176 14.26 25.58 11.57
CA SER A 176 14.21 26.57 10.49
C SER A 176 13.18 26.24 9.39
N VAL A 177 12.61 25.03 9.36
CA VAL A 177 11.66 24.57 8.34
C VAL A 177 10.28 24.30 8.93
N ILE A 178 9.24 24.87 8.30
CA ILE A 178 7.83 24.57 8.52
C ILE A 178 7.44 23.43 7.58
N VAL A 179 6.91 22.35 8.13
CA VAL A 179 6.42 21.19 7.38
C VAL A 179 4.89 21.20 7.41
N PHE A 180 4.25 20.97 6.26
CA PHE A 180 2.80 20.87 6.14
C PHE A 180 2.37 19.41 5.99
N ASP A 181 1.07 19.14 6.21
CA ASP A 181 0.48 17.83 5.95
C ASP A 181 0.62 17.47 4.47
N ALA A 182 0.99 16.23 4.18
CA ALA A 182 0.99 15.75 2.80
C ALA A 182 -0.43 15.32 2.43
N LEU A 183 -1.02 16.07 1.49
CA LEU A 183 -2.41 15.87 1.06
C LEU A 183 -2.44 15.27 -0.35
N PRO A 184 -3.40 14.37 -0.65
CA PRO A 184 -3.65 13.94 -2.00
C PRO A 184 -4.04 15.12 -2.91
N VAL A 185 -3.52 15.14 -4.14
CA VAL A 185 -3.88 16.16 -5.15
C VAL A 185 -5.01 15.72 -6.07
N ALA A 186 -5.37 14.44 -6.03
CA ALA A 186 -6.44 13.83 -6.80
C ALA A 186 -7.16 12.76 -5.98
N GLN A 187 -8.25 12.21 -6.51
CA GLN A 187 -8.98 11.13 -5.86
C GLN A 187 -8.05 9.95 -5.54
N VAL A 188 -8.21 9.39 -4.35
CA VAL A 188 -7.38 8.28 -3.87
C VAL A 188 -8.19 7.00 -3.96
N ARG A 189 -7.64 5.96 -4.58
CA ARG A 189 -8.26 4.62 -4.55
C ARG A 189 -7.84 3.90 -3.29
N LEU A 190 -8.81 3.39 -2.55
CA LEU A 190 -8.57 2.51 -1.40
C LEU A 190 -8.77 1.06 -1.78
N MET A 191 -8.15 0.16 -1.02
CA MET A 191 -8.33 -1.28 -1.12
C MET A 191 -8.22 -1.95 0.25
N SER A 192 -8.75 -3.17 0.36
CA SER A 192 -8.53 -4.02 1.53
C SER A 192 -7.28 -4.86 1.30
N GLU A 193 -6.36 -4.84 2.26
CA GLU A 193 -5.16 -5.67 2.28
C GLU A 193 -5.24 -6.67 3.45
N VAL A 194 -4.48 -7.76 3.43
CA VAL A 194 -4.53 -8.79 4.49
C VAL A 194 -3.15 -9.11 5.02
N LEU A 195 -3.00 -9.08 6.35
CA LEU A 195 -1.83 -9.62 7.04
C LEU A 195 -2.17 -11.00 7.58
N THR A 196 -1.31 -12.00 7.34
CA THR A 196 -1.51 -13.37 7.86
C THR A 196 -0.34 -13.78 8.77
N PRO A 197 -0.27 -13.32 10.03
CA PRO A 197 0.69 -13.86 10.99
C PRO A 197 0.48 -15.37 11.20
N HIS A 198 1.61 -16.08 11.31
CA HIS A 198 1.70 -17.52 11.62
C HIS A 198 2.45 -17.74 12.95
N ASP A 199 2.26 -16.86 13.94
CA ASP A 199 3.08 -16.89 15.16
C ASP A 199 2.48 -17.73 16.30
N GLY A 200 1.27 -18.27 16.13
CA GLY A 200 0.61 -19.12 17.12
C GLY A 200 0.34 -18.43 18.46
N GLY A 201 0.34 -17.09 18.52
CA GLY A 201 0.19 -16.33 19.77
C GLY A 201 1.51 -16.05 20.50
N TRP A 202 2.66 -16.37 19.89
CA TRP A 202 3.98 -16.11 20.47
C TRP A 202 4.21 -14.63 20.77
N ARG A 203 3.85 -13.73 19.84
CA ARG A 203 4.00 -12.27 20.03
C ARG A 203 3.18 -11.73 21.19
N GLN A 204 2.12 -12.45 21.57
CA GLN A 204 1.25 -12.09 22.70
C GLN A 204 1.75 -12.69 24.02
N GLY A 205 2.88 -13.41 24.01
CA GLY A 205 3.44 -14.09 25.17
C GLY A 205 2.69 -15.36 25.59
N ASN A 206 1.73 -15.80 24.77
CA ASN A 206 0.81 -16.89 25.11
C ASN A 206 1.28 -18.26 24.59
N ALA A 207 2.37 -18.31 23.83
CA ALA A 207 2.86 -19.52 23.18
C ALA A 207 4.40 -19.56 23.07
N PRO A 208 5.00 -20.76 22.93
CA PRO A 208 6.42 -20.92 22.60
C PRO A 208 6.77 -20.30 21.24
N ALA A 209 8.07 -20.27 20.92
CA ALA A 209 8.57 -19.68 19.68
C ALA A 209 7.79 -20.16 18.44
N PRO A 210 7.54 -19.27 17.47
CA PRO A 210 6.70 -19.56 16.33
C PRO A 210 7.35 -20.67 15.49
N SER A 211 6.53 -21.60 15.03
CA SER A 211 6.92 -22.76 14.21
C SER A 211 6.14 -22.76 12.90
N ASP A 212 6.69 -23.36 11.84
CA ASP A 212 6.10 -23.33 10.48
C ASP A 212 4.72 -24.00 10.35
N TRP A 213 4.25 -24.68 11.40
CA TRP A 213 3.00 -25.42 11.43
C TRP A 213 1.81 -24.61 11.97
N HIS A 214 2.03 -23.37 12.41
CA HIS A 214 0.96 -22.53 12.93
C HIS A 214 0.03 -22.06 11.81
N SER A 215 -1.27 -22.12 12.10
CA SER A 215 -2.30 -21.68 11.16
C SER A 215 -2.21 -20.16 10.92
N PRO A 216 -2.39 -19.69 9.67
CA PRO A 216 -2.48 -18.26 9.38
C PRO A 216 -3.69 -17.66 10.08
N VAL A 217 -3.53 -16.47 10.65
CA VAL A 217 -4.64 -15.67 11.16
C VAL A 217 -4.83 -14.44 10.26
N PRO A 218 -5.78 -14.43 9.31
CA PRO A 218 -6.00 -13.29 8.42
C PRO A 218 -6.53 -12.06 9.16
N ILE A 219 -5.81 -10.95 9.03
CA ILE A 219 -6.16 -9.64 9.60
C ILE A 219 -6.32 -8.67 8.42
N PRO A 220 -7.55 -8.43 7.94
CA PRO A 220 -7.79 -7.45 6.89
C PRO A 220 -7.66 -6.02 7.44
N PHE A 221 -7.08 -5.12 6.64
CA PHE A 221 -6.92 -3.70 6.97
C PHE A 221 -7.06 -2.82 5.73
N LEU A 222 -7.39 -1.55 5.93
CA LEU A 222 -7.59 -0.59 4.85
C LEU A 222 -6.26 0.05 4.43
N VAL A 223 -6.04 0.18 3.12
CA VAL A 223 -4.85 0.81 2.55
C VAL A 223 -5.20 1.69 1.36
N VAL A 224 -4.31 2.64 1.07
CA VAL A 224 -4.27 3.36 -0.21
C VAL A 224 -3.61 2.47 -1.25
N ALA A 225 -4.26 2.31 -2.39
CA ALA A 225 -3.69 1.59 -3.53
C ALA A 225 -2.49 2.35 -4.13
N PRO A 226 -1.55 1.65 -4.78
CA PRO A 226 -0.51 2.30 -5.58
C PRO A 226 -1.10 3.25 -6.64
N GLY A 227 -0.34 4.29 -6.98
CA GLY A 227 -0.70 5.31 -7.97
C GLY A 227 -1.35 6.57 -7.37
N ALA A 228 -1.40 6.71 -6.05
CA ALA A 228 -1.94 7.90 -5.40
C ALA A 228 -0.87 8.99 -5.30
N GLN A 229 -1.20 10.20 -5.78
CA GLN A 229 -0.27 11.34 -5.76
C GLN A 229 -0.51 12.23 -4.54
N PHE A 230 0.55 12.46 -3.77
CA PHE A 230 0.55 13.29 -2.56
C PHE A 230 1.44 14.51 -2.74
N ARG A 231 0.93 15.68 -2.35
CA ARG A 231 1.70 16.93 -2.31
C ARG A 231 2.39 17.08 -0.97
N PHE A 232 3.70 17.08 -1.00
CA PHE A 232 4.55 17.45 0.12
C PHE A 232 4.89 18.92 0.01
N ALA A 233 4.78 19.64 1.12
CA ALA A 233 5.03 21.07 1.14
C ALA A 233 5.80 21.49 2.39
N VAL A 234 6.80 22.34 2.18
CA VAL A 234 7.62 22.91 3.24
C VAL A 234 7.92 24.38 2.97
N ALA A 235 8.13 25.16 4.02
CA ALA A 235 8.47 26.58 3.91
C ALA A 235 9.55 26.97 4.93
N PRO A 236 10.36 28.00 4.62
CA PRO A 236 11.27 28.54 5.63
C PRO A 236 10.44 29.17 6.76
N ARG A 237 10.90 28.99 8.00
CA ARG A 237 10.35 29.72 9.14
C ARG A 237 10.73 31.20 9.01
N PRO A 238 9.78 32.14 9.08
CA PRO A 238 10.10 33.57 9.09
C PRO A 238 11.10 33.90 10.20
N GLY A 239 12.17 34.62 9.86
CA GLY A 239 13.25 34.97 10.78
C GLY A 239 14.36 33.91 10.95
N ALA A 240 14.27 32.75 10.29
CA ALA A 240 15.40 31.82 10.19
C ALA A 240 16.36 32.25 9.06
N GLY A 241 17.60 32.58 9.41
CA GLY A 241 18.57 33.20 8.47
C GLY A 241 18.91 32.38 7.22
N THR A 242 18.84 31.04 7.30
CA THR A 242 19.22 30.08 6.23
C THR A 242 18.03 29.27 5.71
N GLY A 243 16.82 29.82 5.83
CA GLY A 243 15.59 29.04 5.60
C GLY A 243 15.43 28.50 4.16
N ARG A 244 16.01 29.16 3.14
CA ARG A 244 15.87 28.70 1.75
C ARG A 244 16.78 27.52 1.44
N GLU A 245 18.03 27.57 1.88
CA GLU A 245 18.95 26.44 1.76
C GLU A 245 18.41 25.22 2.51
N ASP A 246 17.86 25.44 3.70
CA ASP A 246 17.29 24.37 4.53
C ASP A 246 16.07 23.72 3.91
N VAL A 247 15.22 24.51 3.26
CA VAL A 247 14.10 23.96 2.49
C VAL A 247 14.60 23.09 1.35
N ALA A 248 15.66 23.51 0.63
CA ALA A 248 16.21 22.69 -0.44
C ALA A 248 16.82 21.39 0.09
N LEU A 249 17.56 21.46 1.20
CA LEU A 249 18.18 20.30 1.84
C LEU A 249 17.11 19.33 2.38
N PHE A 250 16.08 19.85 3.05
CA PHE A 250 14.95 19.05 3.53
C PHE A 250 14.23 18.33 2.39
N MET A 251 13.96 19.02 1.27
CA MET A 251 13.29 18.40 0.12
C MET A 251 14.13 17.29 -0.52
N GLY A 252 15.46 17.46 -0.58
CA GLY A 252 16.38 16.41 -1.02
C GLY A 252 16.30 15.16 -0.13
N TRP A 253 16.42 15.36 1.18
CA TRP A 253 16.27 14.27 2.16
C TRP A 253 14.90 13.61 2.11
N LEU A 254 13.84 14.40 1.92
CA LEU A 254 12.47 13.89 1.78
C LEU A 254 12.35 12.97 0.56
N LYS A 255 12.82 13.42 -0.61
CA LYS A 255 12.79 12.62 -1.84
C LYS A 255 13.50 11.28 -1.65
N GLU A 256 14.72 11.29 -1.10
CA GLU A 256 15.47 10.05 -0.84
C GLU A 256 14.78 9.16 0.19
N ALA A 257 14.26 9.73 1.28
CA ALA A 257 13.56 8.96 2.31
C ALA A 257 12.30 8.28 1.75
N LEU A 258 11.52 9.01 0.96
CA LEU A 258 10.30 8.52 0.33
C LEU A 258 10.56 7.33 -0.62
N ASP A 259 11.67 7.38 -1.35
CA ASP A 259 12.11 6.32 -2.26
C ASP A 259 12.65 5.10 -1.49
N TRP A 260 13.63 5.29 -0.60
CA TRP A 260 14.36 4.18 0.02
C TRP A 260 13.63 3.53 1.20
N ILE A 261 13.11 4.33 2.12
CA ILE A 261 12.50 3.84 3.37
C ILE A 261 10.99 3.92 3.37
N GLY A 262 10.39 4.81 2.56
CA GLY A 262 8.95 5.01 2.49
C GLY A 262 8.34 5.68 3.73
N ALA A 263 7.07 6.03 3.63
CA ALA A 263 6.30 6.71 4.67
C ALA A 263 5.10 5.89 5.14
N GLY A 264 4.63 6.17 6.36
CA GLY A 264 3.49 5.46 6.96
C GLY A 264 3.91 4.22 7.72
N ALA A 265 3.03 3.23 7.80
CA ALA A 265 3.30 1.98 8.51
C ALA A 265 3.70 0.84 7.56
N LYS A 266 4.31 -0.22 8.13
CA LYS A 266 4.74 -1.44 7.42
C LYS A 266 5.79 -1.19 6.33
N THR A 267 6.58 -0.13 6.45
CA THR A 267 7.65 0.23 5.51
C THR A 267 8.74 -0.83 5.35
N ALA A 268 8.99 -1.64 6.38
CA ALA A 268 9.97 -2.73 6.34
C ALA A 268 9.59 -3.86 5.37
N VAL A 269 8.31 -4.02 5.04
CA VAL A 269 7.81 -5.00 4.06
C VAL A 269 7.41 -4.34 2.74
N GLY A 270 7.91 -3.12 2.48
CA GLY A 270 7.77 -2.43 1.20
C GLY A 270 6.55 -1.51 1.07
N PHE A 271 5.76 -1.30 2.14
CA PHE A 271 4.62 -0.37 2.07
C PHE A 271 5.09 1.08 2.03
N GLY A 272 4.25 1.93 1.44
CA GLY A 272 4.40 3.37 1.46
C GLY A 272 5.67 3.87 0.77
N ARG A 273 6.12 3.20 -0.28
CA ARG A 273 7.16 3.71 -1.19
C ARG A 273 6.58 4.76 -2.11
N PHE A 274 7.34 5.82 -2.36
CA PHE A 274 6.94 6.94 -3.18
C PHE A 274 8.05 7.31 -4.16
N LEU A 275 7.67 7.71 -5.37
CA LEU A 275 8.57 8.25 -6.38
C LEU A 275 8.03 9.57 -6.92
N ASP A 276 8.90 10.45 -7.37
CA ASP A 276 8.49 11.56 -8.23
C ASP A 276 8.19 11.07 -9.66
N ASP A 277 7.57 11.94 -10.47
CA ASP A 277 7.18 11.62 -11.84
C ASP A 277 8.37 11.18 -12.72
N GLU A 278 9.56 11.74 -12.49
CA GLU A 278 10.76 11.42 -13.27
C GLU A 278 11.27 10.01 -12.92
N ALA A 279 11.43 9.72 -11.63
CA ALA A 279 11.86 8.43 -11.15
C ALA A 279 10.86 7.32 -11.50
N LEU A 280 9.55 7.60 -11.42
CA LEU A 280 8.51 6.64 -11.80
C LEU A 280 8.62 6.25 -13.28
N ARG A 281 8.76 7.23 -14.18
CA ARG A 281 8.91 6.97 -15.62
C ARG A 281 10.17 6.18 -15.94
N SER A 282 11.27 6.46 -15.23
CA SER A 282 12.51 5.70 -15.38
C SER A 282 12.29 4.24 -14.98
N LEU A 283 11.68 4.01 -13.81
CA LEU A 283 11.39 2.67 -13.31
C LEU A 283 10.48 1.89 -14.26
N GLU A 284 9.39 2.49 -14.76
CA GLU A 284 8.48 1.86 -15.72
C GLU A 284 9.20 1.44 -17.00
N LYS A 285 10.13 2.27 -17.50
CA LYS A 285 10.93 1.96 -18.68
C LYS A 285 11.89 0.79 -18.43
N ASP A 286 12.55 0.77 -17.27
CA ASP A 286 13.48 -0.28 -16.89
C ASP A 286 12.76 -1.62 -16.66
N MET A 287 11.59 -1.60 -16.04
CA MET A 287 10.72 -2.77 -15.89
C MET A 287 10.25 -3.31 -17.23
N GLU A 288 9.82 -2.45 -18.16
CA GLU A 288 9.41 -2.84 -19.50
C GLU A 288 10.56 -3.46 -20.31
N ALA A 289 11.76 -2.88 -20.19
CA ALA A 289 12.96 -3.42 -20.82
C ALA A 289 13.34 -4.79 -20.24
N SER A 290 13.24 -4.94 -18.92
CA SER A 290 13.54 -6.20 -18.21
C SER A 290 12.56 -7.30 -18.59
N ARG A 291 11.25 -6.99 -18.62
CA ARG A 291 10.22 -7.93 -19.08
C ARG A 291 10.47 -8.39 -20.51
N LYS A 292 10.78 -7.47 -21.44
CA LYS A 292 11.10 -7.82 -22.83
C LYS A 292 12.35 -8.68 -22.94
N ALA A 293 13.36 -8.41 -22.11
CA ALA A 293 14.58 -9.21 -22.05
C ALA A 293 14.29 -10.62 -21.53
N GLU A 294 13.51 -10.76 -20.46
CA GLU A 294 13.08 -12.06 -19.91
C GLU A 294 12.21 -12.85 -20.90
N GLU A 295 11.26 -12.20 -21.58
CA GLU A 295 10.42 -12.83 -22.61
C GLU A 295 11.29 -13.34 -23.76
N LYS A 296 12.25 -12.53 -24.23
CA LYS A 296 13.19 -12.94 -25.28
C LYS A 296 14.07 -14.09 -24.80
N ALA A 297 14.64 -14.02 -23.60
CA ALA A 297 15.47 -15.10 -23.05
C ALA A 297 14.67 -16.38 -22.86
N ARG A 298 13.40 -16.28 -22.44
CA ARG A 298 12.48 -17.41 -22.32
C ARG A 298 12.16 -18.01 -23.69
N ALA A 299 11.89 -17.18 -24.71
CA ALA A 299 11.64 -17.64 -26.06
C ALA A 299 12.88 -18.30 -26.68
N GLU A 300 14.09 -17.73 -26.46
CA GLU A 300 15.35 -18.33 -26.89
C GLU A 300 15.66 -19.64 -26.15
N ALA A 301 15.40 -19.70 -24.83
CA ALA A 301 15.56 -20.91 -24.05
C ALA A 301 14.55 -21.99 -24.46
N GLU A 302 13.31 -21.61 -24.75
CA GLU A 302 12.28 -22.51 -25.27
C GLU A 302 12.64 -23.01 -26.67
N TRP A 303 13.15 -22.13 -27.55
CA TRP A 303 13.64 -22.50 -28.88
C TRP A 303 14.84 -23.47 -28.81
N ASN A 304 15.78 -23.22 -27.91
CA ASN A 304 16.98 -24.06 -27.73
C ASN A 304 16.74 -25.29 -26.83
N ALA A 305 15.56 -25.43 -26.22
CA ALA A 305 15.25 -26.57 -25.39
C ALA A 305 15.24 -27.85 -26.26
N PRO A 306 15.79 -28.97 -25.75
CA PRO A 306 15.71 -30.25 -26.45
C PRO A 306 14.24 -30.60 -26.73
N PRO A 307 13.95 -31.23 -27.87
CA PRO A 307 12.59 -31.63 -28.22
C PRO A 307 12.03 -32.55 -27.13
N LYS A 308 10.71 -32.60 -27.02
CA LYS A 308 9.96 -33.47 -26.12
C LYS A 308 9.10 -34.45 -26.94
N ALA A 309 8.65 -35.54 -26.31
CA ALA A 309 7.67 -36.42 -26.92
C ALA A 309 6.39 -35.63 -27.27
N GLY A 310 5.93 -35.78 -28.51
CA GLY A 310 4.82 -35.04 -29.12
C GLY A 310 5.23 -33.83 -29.96
N ASP A 311 6.50 -33.38 -29.88
CA ASP A 311 6.96 -32.23 -30.67
C ASP A 311 7.08 -32.61 -32.16
N LYS A 312 6.68 -31.69 -33.04
CA LYS A 312 6.93 -31.78 -34.48
C LYS A 312 8.25 -31.10 -34.80
N MET A 313 9.16 -31.82 -35.43
CA MET A 313 10.50 -31.39 -35.81
C MET A 313 10.67 -31.54 -37.33
N HIS A 314 11.64 -30.84 -37.91
CA HIS A 314 12.04 -30.98 -39.29
C HIS A 314 13.36 -31.76 -39.38
N HIS A 315 13.44 -32.69 -40.32
CA HIS A 315 14.66 -33.41 -40.69
C HIS A 315 14.93 -33.25 -42.19
N ASP A 316 16.19 -33.01 -42.57
CA ASP A 316 16.55 -32.60 -43.94
C ASP A 316 16.15 -33.64 -45.02
N GLU A 317 16.16 -34.93 -44.69
CA GLU A 317 15.76 -36.01 -45.62
C GLU A 317 14.29 -36.48 -45.45
N TRP A 318 13.72 -36.34 -44.25
CA TRP A 318 12.46 -37.00 -43.87
C TRP A 318 11.30 -36.01 -43.69
N GLY A 319 11.53 -34.72 -43.94
CA GLY A 319 10.53 -33.67 -43.81
C GLY A 319 10.10 -33.44 -42.36
N VAL A 320 8.80 -33.29 -42.15
CA VAL A 320 8.24 -33.08 -40.80
C VAL A 320 8.06 -34.44 -40.09
N VAL A 321 8.74 -34.59 -38.96
CA VAL A 321 8.70 -35.80 -38.12
C VAL A 321 8.14 -35.48 -36.73
N GLU A 322 7.36 -36.39 -36.16
CA GLU A 322 6.80 -36.26 -34.80
C GLU A 322 7.61 -37.10 -33.80
N VAL A 323 8.10 -36.51 -32.72
CA VAL A 323 8.92 -37.20 -31.71
C VAL A 323 8.02 -38.09 -30.84
N ARG A 324 8.26 -39.40 -30.82
CA ARG A 324 7.52 -40.35 -29.97
C ARG A 324 8.14 -40.49 -28.59
N CYS A 325 9.45 -40.68 -28.52
CA CYS A 325 10.18 -40.75 -27.26
C CYS A 325 11.66 -40.41 -27.47
N ILE A 326 12.36 -40.16 -26.36
CA ILE A 326 13.78 -39.78 -26.35
C ILE A 326 14.58 -40.83 -25.61
N GLU A 327 15.61 -41.34 -26.26
CA GLU A 327 16.50 -42.37 -25.75
C GLU A 327 17.96 -41.88 -25.77
N GLY A 328 18.38 -41.25 -24.66
CA GLY A 328 19.74 -40.72 -24.54
C GLY A 328 20.02 -39.62 -25.56
N LYS A 329 20.86 -39.91 -26.56
CA LYS A 329 21.25 -38.96 -27.64
C LYS A 329 20.40 -39.07 -28.91
N ASN A 330 19.41 -39.97 -28.93
CA ASN A 330 18.56 -40.22 -30.08
C ASN A 330 17.09 -40.01 -29.72
N ALA A 331 16.25 -39.76 -30.73
CA ALA A 331 14.81 -39.76 -30.62
C ALA A 331 14.22 -40.83 -31.55
N ILE A 332 13.17 -41.50 -31.09
CA ILE A 332 12.30 -42.29 -31.97
C ILE A 332 11.27 -41.31 -32.53
N VAL A 333 11.23 -41.19 -33.86
CA VAL A 333 10.35 -40.25 -34.56
C VAL A 333 9.46 -40.99 -35.56
N TYR A 334 8.26 -40.46 -35.79
CA TYR A 334 7.34 -40.91 -36.83
C TYR A 334 7.35 -39.91 -37.98
N SER A 335 7.72 -40.34 -39.19
CA SER A 335 7.61 -39.50 -40.39
C SER A 335 6.17 -39.51 -40.90
N LEU A 336 5.57 -38.33 -41.05
CA LEU A 336 4.23 -38.19 -41.63
C LEU A 336 4.23 -38.45 -43.15
N ASP A 337 5.36 -38.18 -43.81
CA ASP A 337 5.50 -38.31 -45.27
C ASP A 337 5.78 -39.77 -45.68
N GLU A 338 6.62 -40.49 -44.90
CA GLU A 338 6.95 -41.89 -45.18
C GLU A 338 6.11 -42.90 -44.38
N ALA A 339 5.25 -42.42 -43.48
CA ALA A 339 4.35 -43.20 -42.63
C ALA A 339 5.04 -44.31 -41.80
N GLN A 340 6.30 -44.12 -41.42
CA GLN A 340 7.12 -45.09 -40.68
C GLN A 340 7.84 -44.48 -39.47
N GLU A 341 8.17 -45.33 -38.48
CA GLU A 341 8.98 -44.97 -37.33
C GLU A 341 10.46 -45.22 -37.60
N THR A 342 11.30 -44.26 -37.25
CA THR A 342 12.76 -44.37 -37.37
C THR A 342 13.47 -43.73 -36.18
N LYS A 343 14.73 -44.12 -35.95
CA LYS A 343 15.55 -43.61 -34.86
C LYS A 343 16.56 -42.62 -35.41
N LEU A 344 16.42 -41.34 -35.04
CA LEU A 344 17.30 -40.26 -35.50
C LEU A 344 18.11 -39.65 -34.34
N PRO A 345 19.35 -39.22 -34.59
CA PRO A 345 20.10 -38.41 -33.63
C PRO A 345 19.39 -37.10 -33.31
N LEU A 346 19.38 -36.70 -32.03
CA LEU A 346 18.79 -35.42 -31.61
C LEU A 346 19.46 -34.21 -32.30
N SER A 347 20.72 -34.34 -32.72
CA SER A 347 21.47 -33.29 -33.44
C SER A 347 20.97 -33.03 -34.86
N GLU A 348 20.20 -33.95 -35.45
CA GLU A 348 19.70 -33.84 -36.83
C GLU A 348 18.25 -33.32 -36.87
N LEU A 349 17.58 -33.25 -35.72
CA LEU A 349 16.22 -32.72 -35.60
C LEU A 349 16.26 -31.20 -35.38
N LYS A 350 15.66 -30.46 -36.32
CA LYS A 350 15.52 -29.00 -36.25
C LYS A 350 14.09 -28.65 -35.85
N ARG A 351 13.87 -27.51 -35.21
CA ARG A 351 12.50 -26.98 -35.07
C ARG A 351 12.01 -26.53 -36.45
N PRO A 352 10.71 -26.72 -36.76
CA PRO A 352 10.13 -26.41 -38.06
C PRO A 352 10.15 -24.92 -38.42
#